data_AF-A0A9N9J3L0-F1
#
_entry.id   AF-A0A9N9J3L0-F1
#
_cell.length_a   1.000
_cell.length_b   1.000
_cell.length_c   1.000
_cell.angle_alpha   90.00
_cell.angle_beta   90.00
_cell.angle_gamma   90.00
#
_symmetry.space_group_name_H-M   'P 1'
#
loop_
_entity.id
_entity.type
_entity.pdbx_description
1 polymer ?
#
loop_
_entity_poly.entity_id
_entity_poly.type
_entity_poly.pdbx_seq_one_letter_code
_entity_poly.pdbx_strand_id
1 'polypeptide(L)'
;EADWQNLYQEVKRVLKPGGILEQHEYDGLSNTTISGPKLKKFQKYYKEACSARGLNVRFACQLNERVKMAGFEYTRASYIPVALGKRGGKIGEIWAANAKEFSLAMKPWLAG
;
A
#
# COMPACT_ATOMS: atom_id res chain seq x y z
N GLU A 1 -4.59 13.24 -3.11
CA GLU A 1 -3.13 13.39 -2.92
C GLU A 1 -2.76 14.56 -2.01
N ALA A 2 -3.37 15.75 -2.18
CA ALA A 2 -3.15 16.89 -1.29
C ALA A 2 -3.42 16.56 0.20
N ASP A 3 -4.43 15.72 0.47
CA ASP A 3 -4.80 15.32 1.84
C ASP A 3 -3.65 14.65 2.59
N TRP A 4 -2.84 13.83 1.91
CA TRP A 4 -1.68 13.17 2.52
C TRP A 4 -0.57 14.14 2.87
N GLN A 5 -0.30 15.11 1.99
CA GLN A 5 0.72 16.12 2.26
C GLN A 5 0.30 17.02 3.43
N ASN A 6 -0.97 17.43 3.47
CA ASN A 6 -1.53 18.21 4.56
C ASN A 6 -1.48 17.44 5.88
N LEU A 7 -1.83 16.14 5.86
CA LEU A 7 -1.72 15.27 7.02
C LEU A 7 -0.29 15.25 7.56
N TYR A 8 0.72 15.05 6.72
CA TYR A 8 2.10 15.00 7.19
C TYR A 8 2.62 16.33 7.73
N GLN A 9 2.22 17.44 7.13
CA GLN A 9 2.53 18.76 7.67
C GLN A 9 1.90 18.96 9.05
N GLU A 10 0.65 18.52 9.22
CA GLU A 10 -0.05 18.61 10.50
C GLU A 10 0.58 17.70 11.55
N VAL A 11 0.93 16.46 11.19
CA VAL A 11 1.66 15.53 12.07
C VAL A 11 2.99 16.16 12.51
N LYS A 12 3.75 16.77 11.60
CA LYS A 12 4.99 17.47 11.96
C LYS A 12 4.74 18.65 12.90
N ARG A 13 3.68 19.42 12.68
CA ARG A 13 3.31 20.59 13.52
C ARG A 13 2.98 20.19 14.95
N VAL A 14 2.30 19.05 15.16
CA VAL A 14 1.87 18.59 16.49
C VAL A 14 2.94 17.77 17.21
N LEU A 15 3.91 17.20 16.49
CA LEU A 15 5.05 16.54 17.10
C LEU A 15 5.91 17.55 17.87
N LYS A 16 6.34 17.15 19.06
CA LYS A 16 7.33 17.91 19.82
C LYS A 16 8.65 18.02 19.03
N PRO A 17 9.49 19.03 19.28
CA PRO A 17 10.85 19.04 18.75
C PRO A 17 11.57 17.72 19.07
N GLY A 18 12.14 17.08 18.04
CA GLY A 18 12.76 15.75 18.16
C GLY A 18 11.79 14.56 18.19
N GLY A 19 10.48 14.78 17.99
CA GLY A 19 9.48 13.73 17.91
C GLY A 19 9.68 12.80 16.71
N ILE A 20 9.29 11.54 16.87
CA ILE A 20 9.46 10.48 15.87
C ILE A 20 8.10 10.14 15.26
N LEU A 21 8.06 10.03 13.93
CA LEU A 21 6.95 9.45 13.18
C LEU A 21 7.35 8.04 12.75
N GLU A 22 6.59 7.04 13.19
CA GLU A 22 6.69 5.65 12.72
C GLU A 22 5.39 5.27 12.01
N GLN A 23 5.50 4.71 10.81
CA GLN A 23 4.35 4.31 10.00
C GLN A 23 4.60 2.97 9.32
N HIS A 24 3.53 2.20 9.20
CA HIS A 24 3.49 0.93 8.50
C HIS A 24 2.28 0.93 7.57
N GLU A 25 2.52 0.83 6.27
CA GLU A 25 1.46 0.74 5.26
C GLU A 25 1.71 -0.44 4.35
N TYR A 26 0.63 -0.94 3.74
CA TYR A 26 0.72 -2.01 2.76
C TYR A 26 0.83 -1.44 1.35
N ASP A 27 1.65 -2.08 0.52
CA ASP A 27 1.61 -1.86 -0.92
C ASP A 27 0.43 -2.63 -1.52
N GLY A 28 -0.46 -1.94 -2.22
CA GLY A 28 -1.67 -2.51 -2.77
C GLY A 28 -1.43 -3.47 -3.94
N LEU A 29 -0.21 -3.50 -4.49
CA LEU A 29 0.18 -4.46 -5.52
C LEU A 29 1.23 -5.45 -5.01
N SER A 30 1.02 -6.71 -5.33
CA SER A 30 2.01 -7.78 -5.17
C SER A 30 3.14 -7.68 -6.21
N ASN A 31 4.25 -8.37 -5.95
CA ASN A 31 5.35 -8.44 -6.90
C ASN A 31 4.92 -9.19 -8.19
N THR A 32 4.83 -8.44 -9.29
CA THR A 32 4.37 -8.95 -10.60
C THR A 32 5.31 -9.97 -11.24
N THR A 33 6.58 -10.00 -10.84
CA THR A 33 7.60 -10.91 -11.39
C THR A 33 7.36 -12.37 -10.97
N ILE A 34 6.66 -12.58 -9.86
CA ILE A 34 6.35 -13.91 -9.29
C ILE A 34 4.85 -14.24 -9.48
N SER A 35 4.07 -13.30 -10.01
CA SER A 35 2.62 -13.43 -10.14
C SER A 35 2.20 -14.22 -11.38
N GLY A 36 1.33 -15.21 -11.20
CA GLY A 36 0.68 -15.90 -12.33
C GLY A 36 -0.29 -14.98 -13.11
N PRO A 37 -0.72 -15.38 -14.32
CA PRO A 37 -1.54 -14.54 -15.21
C PRO A 37 -2.84 -14.01 -14.57
N LYS A 38 -3.52 -14.83 -13.76
CA LYS A 38 -4.75 -14.44 -13.04
C LYS A 38 -4.51 -13.27 -12.08
N LEU A 39 -3.42 -13.32 -11.31
CA LEU A 39 -3.06 -12.26 -10.37
C LEU A 39 -2.62 -10.99 -11.09
N LYS A 40 -1.97 -11.09 -12.25
CA LYS A 40 -1.66 -9.94 -13.11
C LYS A 40 -2.93 -9.25 -13.62
N LYS A 41 -3.91 -10.01 -14.13
CA LYS A 41 -5.22 -9.48 -14.58
C LYS A 41 -5.98 -8.81 -13.43
N PHE A 42 -6.00 -9.43 -12.25
CA PHE A 42 -6.58 -8.84 -11.04
C PHE A 42 -5.93 -7.50 -10.67
N GLN A 43 -4.59 -7.45 -10.58
CA GLN A 43 -3.87 -6.24 -10.21
C GLN A 43 -4.07 -5.10 -11.20
N LYS A 44 -4.18 -5.43 -12.50
CA LYS A 44 -4.52 -4.44 -13.54
C LYS A 44 -5.86 -3.78 -13.25
N TYR A 45 -6.94 -4.57 -13.13
CA TYR A 45 -8.27 -4.03 -12.89
C TYR A 45 -8.41 -3.36 -11.53
N TYR A 46 -7.78 -3.91 -10.50
CA TYR A 46 -7.73 -3.27 -9.17
C TYR A 46 -7.08 -1.88 -9.26
N LYS A 47 -5.92 -1.78 -9.91
CA LYS A 47 -5.23 -0.50 -10.12
C LYS A 47 -6.12 0.49 -10.90
N GLU A 48 -6.73 0.04 -12.00
CA GLU A 48 -7.62 0.89 -12.83
C GLU A 48 -8.84 1.38 -12.04
N ALA A 49 -9.53 0.48 -11.32
CA ALA A 49 -10.72 0.80 -10.53
C ALA A 49 -10.42 1.77 -9.36
N CYS A 50 -9.25 1.63 -8.73
CA CYS A 50 -8.78 2.58 -7.70
C CYS A 50 -8.39 3.92 -8.31
N SER A 51 -7.65 3.91 -9.42
CA SER A 51 -7.19 5.14 -10.09
C SER A 51 -8.36 5.97 -10.61
N ALA A 52 -9.43 5.33 -11.11
CA ALA A 52 -10.66 6.00 -11.51
C ALA A 52 -11.37 6.75 -10.37
N ARG A 53 -11.02 6.44 -9.11
CA ARG A 53 -11.52 7.11 -7.90
C ARG A 53 -10.46 8.02 -7.25
N GLY A 54 -9.36 8.30 -7.93
CA GLY A 54 -8.25 9.10 -7.40
C GLY A 54 -7.41 8.41 -6.32
N LEU A 55 -7.49 7.07 -6.20
CA LEU A 55 -6.72 6.30 -5.22
C LEU A 55 -5.42 5.75 -5.84
N ASN A 56 -4.29 6.04 -5.18
CA ASN A 56 -2.99 5.50 -5.54
C ASN A 56 -2.68 4.22 -4.76
N VAL A 57 -2.84 3.06 -5.39
CA VAL A 57 -2.58 1.74 -4.78
C VAL A 57 -1.10 1.46 -4.49
N ARG A 58 -0.18 2.30 -5.00
CA ARG A 58 1.27 2.23 -4.73
C ARG A 58 1.74 3.33 -3.77
N PHE A 59 0.81 3.96 -3.03
CA PHE A 59 1.14 5.06 -2.13
C PHE A 59 2.20 4.69 -1.08
N ALA A 60 2.16 3.46 -0.55
CA ALA A 60 3.14 2.97 0.43
C ALA A 60 4.60 3.08 -0.06
N CYS A 61 4.85 2.91 -1.37
CA CYS A 61 6.19 3.06 -1.95
C CYS A 61 6.70 4.51 -1.95
N GLN A 62 5.80 5.48 -1.78
CA GLN A 62 6.10 6.91 -1.83
C GLN A 62 6.23 7.54 -0.44
N LEU A 63 5.88 6.81 0.63
CA LEU A 63 5.81 7.35 2.00
C LEU A 63 7.04 8.13 2.40
N ASN A 64 8.22 7.55 2.17
CA ASN A 64 9.50 8.16 2.54
C ASN A 64 9.68 9.54 1.89
N GLU A 65 9.37 9.66 0.60
CA GLU A 65 9.48 10.93 -0.10
C GLU A 65 8.39 11.92 0.34
N ARG A 66 7.17 11.44 0.64
CA ARG A 66 6.08 12.30 1.14
C ARG A 66 6.41 12.91 2.50
N VAL A 67 6.96 12.12 3.44
CA VAL A 67 7.36 12.66 4.75
C VAL A 67 8.55 13.62 4.63
N LYS A 68 9.51 13.35 3.75
CA LYS A 68 10.59 14.32 3.45
C LYS A 68 10.06 15.64 2.93
N MET A 69 9.11 15.60 1.99
CA MET A 69 8.45 16.80 1.46
C MET A 69 7.69 17.58 2.52
N ALA A 70 7.19 16.91 3.57
CA ALA A 70 6.60 17.57 4.73
C ALA A 70 7.62 18.16 5.72
N GLY A 71 8.92 17.98 5.45
CA GLY A 71 10.01 18.53 6.24
C GLY A 71 10.54 17.59 7.32
N PHE A 72 10.18 16.31 7.33
CA PHE A 72 10.83 15.36 8.24
C PHE A 72 12.30 15.15 7.83
N GLU A 73 13.19 15.23 8.82
CA GLU A 73 14.63 15.01 8.65
C GLU A 73 14.99 13.57 9.08
N TYR A 74 16.13 13.06 8.64
CA TYR A 74 16.65 11.72 9.03
C TYR A 74 15.68 10.55 8.77
N THR A 75 15.04 10.52 7.60
CA THR A 75 14.05 9.51 7.25
C THR A 75 14.69 8.16 6.90
N ARG A 76 14.13 7.06 7.42
CA ARG A 76 14.47 5.69 7.02
C ARG A 76 13.19 4.97 6.57
N ALA A 77 13.29 4.24 5.46
CA ALA A 77 12.23 3.37 4.99
C ALA A 77 12.78 1.97 4.71
N SER A 78 11.96 0.97 4.96
CA SER A 78 12.20 -0.40 4.57
C SER A 78 10.97 -0.94 3.84
N TYR A 79 11.21 -1.84 2.91
CA TYR A 79 10.15 -2.58 2.24
C TYR A 79 10.36 -4.06 2.50
N ILE A 80 9.37 -4.69 3.12
CA ILE A 80 9.46 -6.08 3.55
C ILE A 80 8.47 -6.90 2.70
N PRO A 81 8.94 -7.81 1.84
CA PRO A 81 8.05 -8.70 1.13
C PRO A 81 7.44 -9.70 2.12
N VAL A 82 6.11 -9.82 2.09
CA VAL A 82 5.37 -10.79 2.89
C VAL A 82 4.81 -11.88 1.97
N ALA A 83 5.14 -13.14 2.24
CA ALA A 83 4.57 -14.27 1.53
C ALA A 83 3.08 -14.41 1.86
N LEU A 84 2.22 -14.64 0.87
CA LEU A 84 0.80 -14.89 1.13
C LEU A 84 0.60 -16.29 1.74
N GLY A 85 -0.31 -16.37 2.72
CA GLY A 85 -0.64 -17.59 3.45
C GLY A 85 0.34 -17.91 4.58
N LYS A 86 0.33 -19.16 5.05
CA LYS A 86 1.06 -19.61 6.25
C LYS A 86 2.56 -19.27 6.25
N ARG A 87 3.19 -19.22 5.06
CA ARG A 87 4.63 -18.93 4.91
C ARG A 87 4.99 -17.48 5.26
N GLY A 88 4.04 -16.54 5.23
CA GLY A 88 4.25 -15.17 5.70
C GLY A 88 3.78 -14.93 7.14
N GLY A 89 3.56 -16.00 7.91
CA GLY A 89 3.01 -15.91 9.26
C GLY A 89 1.62 -15.26 9.29
N LYS A 90 1.29 -14.62 10.41
CA LYS A 90 -0.06 -14.11 10.65
C LYS A 90 -0.47 -13.04 9.63
N ILE A 91 0.43 -12.14 9.26
CA ILE A 91 0.16 -11.09 8.26
C ILE A 91 -0.08 -11.72 6.87
N GLY A 92 0.67 -12.76 6.50
CA GLY A 92 0.47 -13.49 5.25
C GLY A 92 -0.87 -14.19 5.18
N GLU A 93 -1.34 -14.78 6.29
CA GLU A 93 -2.66 -15.41 6.38
C GLU A 93 -3.81 -14.39 6.24
N ILE A 94 -3.71 -13.25 6.91
CA ILE A 94 -4.69 -12.16 6.80
C ILE A 94 -4.76 -11.68 5.35
N TRP A 95 -3.62 -11.43 4.72
CA TRP A 95 -3.60 -10.99 3.31
C TRP A 95 -4.10 -12.05 2.34
N ALA A 96 -3.89 -13.35 2.61
CA ALA A 96 -4.47 -14.41 1.80
C ALA A 96 -6.01 -14.44 1.91
N ALA A 97 -6.56 -14.23 3.11
CA ALA A 97 -8.01 -14.09 3.29
C ALA A 97 -8.54 -12.85 2.55
N ASN A 98 -7.89 -11.69 2.70
CA ASN A 98 -8.27 -10.46 2.01
C ASN A 98 -8.19 -10.63 0.48
N ALA A 99 -7.14 -11.26 -0.05
CA ALA A 99 -7.00 -11.52 -1.48
C ALA A 99 -8.12 -12.43 -2.02
N LYS A 100 -8.59 -13.40 -1.22
CA LYS A 100 -9.74 -14.23 -1.57
C LYS A 100 -11.01 -13.38 -1.64
N GLU A 101 -11.28 -12.55 -0.65
CA GLU A 101 -12.46 -11.66 -0.64
C GLU A 101 -12.42 -10.65 -1.79
N PHE A 102 -11.27 -10.03 -2.06
CA PHE A 102 -11.11 -9.14 -3.21
C PHE A 102 -11.36 -9.86 -4.54
N SER A 103 -10.85 -11.10 -4.68
CA SER A 103 -11.09 -11.91 -5.88
C SER A 103 -12.59 -12.21 -6.06
N LEU A 104 -13.30 -12.52 -4.97
CA LEU A 104 -14.74 -12.74 -5.01
C LEU A 104 -15.51 -11.48 -5.40
N ALA A 105 -15.17 -10.33 -4.81
CA ALA A 105 -15.79 -9.04 -5.13
C ALA A 105 -15.52 -8.60 -6.58
N MET A 106 -14.34 -8.94 -7.12
CA MET A 106 -13.93 -8.61 -8.48
C MET A 106 -14.40 -9.64 -9.52
N LYS A 107 -15.08 -10.73 -9.14
CA LYS A 107 -15.56 -11.77 -10.08
C LYS A 107 -16.25 -11.22 -11.33
N PRO A 108 -17.18 -10.24 -11.25
CA PRO A 108 -17.84 -9.71 -12.45
C PRO A 108 -16.87 -9.05 -13.43
N TRP A 109 -15.75 -8.54 -12.94
CA TRP A 109 -14.73 -7.82 -13.70
C TRP A 109 -13.63 -8.76 -14.23
N LEU A 110 -13.50 -9.96 -13.64
CA LEU A 110 -12.49 -10.95 -14.01
C LEU A 110 -12.97 -11.93 -15.09
N ALA A 111 -14.29 -12.07 -15.27
CA ALA A 111 -14.93 -13.00 -16.20
C ALA A 111 -14.89 -12.56 -17.68
N GLY A 112 -14.66 -11.27 -17.96
CA GLY A 112 -14.30 -10.73 -19.28
C GLY A 112 -12.80 -10.57 -19.40
#